data_AF-A0A7J3BCR3-F1
#
_entry.id   AF-A0A7J3BCR3-F1
#
_cell.length_a   1.000
_cell.length_b   1.000
_cell.length_c   1.000
_cell.angle_alpha   90.00
_cell.angle_beta   90.00
_cell.angle_gamma   90.00
#
_symmetry.space_group_name_H-M   'P 1'
#
loop_
_entity.id
_entity.type
_entity.pdbx_description
1 polymer ?
#
loop_
_entity_poly.entity_id
_entity_poly.type
_entity_poly.pdbx_seq_one_letter_code
_entity_poly.pdbx_strand_id
1 'polypeptide(L)'
;MTVKSSVQVYNLSGEGIKRIRLPAVFNTPIRPDVITKVVAALQSHRIQPQGRNPMAGQRTSAESLGTGHGLARVPRVKGERYPRSGAAAVAPGTVKGRAGHPPSSQKAVRKKINKKERILALKSAIAATAHRELVSNRGHAIEDVLNFPLVVDDSMQEIARTKQLQEALAKLGVWPDVLRVSQNVKI
;
A
#
# COMPACT_ATOMS: atom_id res chain seq x y z
N MET A 1 12.51 12.44 23.99
CA MET A 1 13.30 11.91 22.86
C MET A 1 14.25 12.99 22.39
N THR A 2 15.55 12.83 22.65
CA THR A 2 16.57 13.85 22.39
C THR A 2 17.05 13.72 20.94
N VAL A 3 16.74 14.69 20.10
CA VAL A 3 17.23 14.76 18.71
C VAL A 3 18.62 15.39 18.74
N LYS A 4 19.61 14.74 18.11
CA LYS A 4 20.96 15.29 17.98
C LYS A 4 20.90 16.60 17.19
N SER A 5 21.66 17.62 17.59
CA SER A 5 21.70 18.91 16.88
C SER A 5 22.55 18.88 15.61
N SER A 6 23.47 17.92 15.49
CA SER A 6 24.36 17.74 14.33
C SER A 6 24.62 16.28 14.02
N VAL A 7 24.85 15.97 12.74
CA VAL A 7 25.14 14.63 12.21
C VAL A 7 26.41 14.68 11.36
N GLN A 8 27.16 13.58 11.39
CA GLN A 8 28.34 13.39 10.56
C GLN A 8 27.94 12.88 9.17
N VAL A 9 28.57 13.45 8.14
CA VAL A 9 28.42 13.07 6.74
C VAL A 9 29.50 12.06 6.40
N TYR A 10 29.11 10.96 5.79
CA TYR A 10 30.01 9.88 5.42
C TYR A 10 30.35 9.91 3.92
N ASN A 11 31.58 9.52 3.58
CA ASN A 11 31.99 9.22 2.21
C ASN A 11 31.53 7.81 1.80
N LEU A 12 31.74 7.46 0.53
CA LEU A 12 31.45 6.11 0.01
C LEU A 12 32.27 4.99 0.67
N SER A 13 33.35 5.35 1.37
CA SER A 13 34.20 4.43 2.13
C SER A 13 33.75 4.22 3.57
N GLY A 14 32.73 4.96 4.06
CA GLY A 14 32.26 4.90 5.44
C GLY A 14 33.01 5.82 6.42
N GLU A 15 33.90 6.67 5.93
CA GLU A 15 34.65 7.63 6.75
C GLU A 15 33.88 8.95 6.84
N GLY A 16 33.90 9.57 8.02
CA GLY A 16 33.16 10.79 8.26
C GLY A 16 33.94 12.05 7.88
N ILE A 17 33.46 12.78 6.87
CA ILE A 17 34.13 13.96 6.30
C ILE A 17 33.80 15.23 7.09
N LYS A 18 32.51 15.55 7.21
CA LYS A 18 32.00 16.84 7.71
C LYS A 18 30.86 16.64 8.70
N ARG A 19 30.58 17.64 9.53
CA ARG A 19 29.38 17.66 10.39
C ARG A 19 28.40 18.72 9.90
N ILE A 20 27.13 18.34 9.77
CA ILE A 20 26.04 19.21 9.34
C ILE A 20 25.00 19.32 10.46
N ARG A 21 24.38 20.49 10.62
CA ARG A 21 23.27 20.69 11.55
C ARG A 21 21.99 20.06 11.01
N LEU A 22 21.27 19.33 11.86
CA LEU A 22 20.02 18.71 11.43
C LEU A 22 18.93 19.76 11.21
N PRO A 23 18.15 19.66 10.11
CA PRO A 23 17.00 20.52 9.88
C PRO A 23 15.95 20.41 11.00
N ALA A 24 15.19 21.50 11.21
CA ALA A 24 14.12 21.55 12.21
C ALA A 24 13.02 20.48 12.02
N VAL A 25 12.92 19.87 10.83
CA VAL A 25 11.97 18.79 10.54
C VAL A 25 12.16 17.59 11.47
N PHE A 26 13.41 17.27 11.86
CA PHE A 26 13.70 16.15 12.75
C PHE A 26 13.23 16.39 14.20
N ASN A 27 12.96 17.63 14.59
CA ASN A 27 12.40 17.98 15.90
C ASN A 27 10.87 17.89 15.95
N THR A 28 10.21 17.53 14.84
CA THR A 28 8.75 17.40 14.79
C THR A 28 8.30 16.25 15.70
N PRO A 29 7.22 16.42 16.50
CA PRO A 29 6.70 15.33 17.32
C PRO A 29 6.23 14.16 16.46
N ILE A 30 6.55 12.94 16.90
CA ILE A 30 6.21 11.71 16.18
C ILE A 30 4.77 11.34 16.48
N ARG A 31 3.93 11.34 15.43
CA ARG A 31 2.49 11.07 15.47
C ARG A 31 2.13 9.87 14.59
N PRO A 32 2.24 8.63 15.12
CA PRO A 32 1.95 7.42 14.36
C PRO A 32 0.48 7.31 13.95
N ASP A 33 -0.43 7.93 14.70
CA ASP A 33 -1.85 8.06 14.41
C ASP A 33 -2.11 8.78 13.07
N VAL A 34 -1.48 9.95 12.89
CA VAL A 34 -1.63 10.76 11.68
C VAL A 34 -0.93 10.08 10.49
N ILE A 35 0.23 9.47 10.72
CA ILE A 35 0.94 8.71 9.68
C ILE A 35 0.07 7.56 9.16
N THR A 36 -0.46 6.72 10.06
CA THR A 36 -1.29 5.56 9.69
C THR A 36 -2.53 5.98 8.89
N LYS A 37 -3.23 7.02 9.35
CA LYS A 37 -4.40 7.58 8.66
C LYS A 37 -4.05 8.03 7.24
N VAL A 38 -2.96 8.78 7.07
CA VAL A 38 -2.53 9.31 5.77
C VAL A 38 -2.06 8.18 4.85
N VAL A 39 -1.30 7.21 5.35
CA VAL A 39 -0.82 6.06 4.56
C VAL A 39 -2.00 5.23 4.05
N ALA A 40 -2.98 4.91 4.89
CA ALA A 40 -4.17 4.17 4.48
C ALA A 40 -4.96 4.91 3.39
N ALA A 41 -5.02 6.24 3.47
CA ALA A 41 -5.65 7.05 2.44
C ALA A 41 -4.82 7.12 1.15
N LEU A 42 -3.48 7.23 1.22
CA LEU A 42 -2.61 7.20 0.04
C LEU A 42 -2.65 5.83 -0.67
N GLN A 43 -2.71 4.74 0.08
CA GLN A 43 -2.89 3.40 -0.48
C GLN A 43 -4.20 3.31 -1.29
N SER A 44 -5.28 3.93 -0.80
CA SER A 44 -6.55 3.97 -1.54
C SER A 44 -6.47 4.71 -2.88
N HIS A 45 -5.50 5.61 -3.09
CA HIS A 45 -5.32 6.32 -4.37
C HIS A 45 -4.69 5.43 -5.44
N ARG A 46 -4.00 4.35 -5.04
CA ARG A 46 -3.38 3.39 -5.96
C ARG A 46 -4.34 2.32 -6.46
N ILE A 47 -5.52 2.20 -5.84
CA ILE A 47 -6.49 1.16 -6.19
C ILE A 47 -7.23 1.57 -7.46
N GLN A 48 -7.16 0.72 -8.48
CA GLN A 48 -7.96 0.89 -9.69
C GLN A 48 -9.43 0.56 -9.40
N PRO A 49 -10.39 1.43 -9.82
CA PRO A 49 -11.80 1.11 -9.71
C PRO A 49 -12.13 -0.18 -10.45
N GLN A 50 -12.79 -1.11 -9.76
CA GLN A 50 -13.22 -2.39 -10.30
C GLN A 50 -14.71 -2.59 -10.06
N GLY A 51 -15.37 -3.30 -10.96
CA GLY A 51 -16.78 -3.61 -10.83
C GLY A 51 -17.24 -4.68 -11.80
N ARG A 52 -18.43 -5.23 -11.53
CA ARG A 52 -19.10 -6.15 -12.45
C ARG A 52 -19.84 -5.35 -13.52
N ASN A 53 -20.01 -5.93 -14.71
CA ASN A 53 -20.91 -5.37 -15.72
C ASN A 53 -22.30 -5.15 -15.08
N PRO A 54 -22.88 -3.92 -15.13
CA PRO A 54 -24.19 -3.63 -14.54
C PRO A 54 -25.30 -4.58 -14.99
N MET A 55 -25.24 -5.06 -16.24
CA MET A 55 -26.24 -5.96 -16.81
C MET A 55 -25.95 -7.46 -16.59
N ALA A 56 -24.89 -7.80 -15.84
CA ALA A 56 -24.55 -9.19 -15.55
C ALA A 56 -25.70 -9.90 -14.80
N GLY A 57 -26.17 -11.01 -15.35
CA GLY A 57 -27.29 -11.78 -14.81
C GLY A 57 -28.67 -11.16 -15.04
N GLN A 58 -28.77 -9.99 -15.68
CA GLN A 58 -30.04 -9.27 -15.92
C GLN A 58 -30.47 -9.24 -17.40
N ARG A 59 -29.63 -9.71 -18.33
CA ARG A 59 -29.95 -9.76 -19.76
C ARG A 59 -30.92 -10.88 -20.16
N THR A 60 -31.16 -11.82 -19.25
CA THR A 60 -32.03 -12.97 -19.50
C THR A 60 -33.49 -12.55 -19.33
N SER A 61 -34.32 -12.80 -20.35
CA SER A 61 -35.77 -12.64 -20.26
C SER A 61 -36.36 -13.72 -19.35
N ALA A 62 -36.73 -13.32 -18.13
CA ALA A 62 -37.29 -14.22 -17.14
C ALA A 62 -38.42 -13.53 -16.36
N GLU A 63 -39.51 -14.25 -16.13
CA GLU A 63 -40.67 -13.79 -15.37
C GLU A 63 -41.10 -14.84 -14.35
N SER A 64 -41.75 -14.40 -13.28
CA SER A 64 -42.28 -15.31 -12.27
C SER A 64 -43.62 -15.87 -12.75
N LEU A 65 -43.82 -17.18 -12.59
CA LEU A 65 -45.09 -17.85 -12.92
C LEU A 65 -46.20 -17.58 -11.89
N GLY A 66 -45.87 -16.93 -10.76
CA GLY A 66 -46.84 -16.67 -9.70
C GLY A 66 -47.12 -17.91 -8.84
N THR A 67 -48.35 -18.05 -8.37
CA THR A 67 -48.80 -19.12 -7.46
C THR A 67 -49.44 -20.28 -8.20
N GLY A 68 -49.60 -21.44 -7.53
CA GLY A 68 -50.38 -22.57 -8.06
C GLY A 68 -49.57 -23.62 -8.83
N HIS A 69 -48.24 -23.47 -8.89
CA HIS A 69 -47.38 -24.38 -9.67
C HIS A 69 -46.51 -25.33 -8.83
N GLY A 70 -46.63 -25.34 -7.49
CA GLY A 70 -45.75 -26.15 -6.62
C GLY A 70 -44.27 -25.77 -6.68
N LEU A 71 -43.95 -24.58 -7.22
CA LEU A 71 -42.61 -24.08 -7.45
C LEU A 71 -42.31 -22.84 -6.62
N ALA A 72 -41.03 -22.64 -6.31
CA ALA A 72 -40.56 -21.38 -5.73
C ALA A 72 -40.86 -20.20 -6.67
N ARG A 73 -41.30 -19.08 -6.09
CA ARG A 73 -41.78 -17.86 -6.77
C ARG A 73 -40.63 -16.99 -7.33
N VAL A 74 -39.65 -17.61 -7.97
CA VAL A 74 -38.49 -16.94 -8.59
C VAL A 74 -38.73 -16.69 -10.09
N PRO A 75 -38.14 -15.64 -10.68
CA PRO A 75 -38.21 -15.44 -12.13
C PRO A 75 -37.55 -16.60 -12.88
N ARG A 76 -38.23 -17.12 -13.91
CA ARG A 76 -37.77 -18.27 -14.71
C ARG A 76 -37.66 -17.89 -16.17
N VAL A 77 -36.66 -18.46 -16.87
CA VAL A 77 -36.40 -18.13 -18.28
C VAL A 77 -37.58 -18.55 -19.16
N LYS A 78 -38.03 -17.63 -20.01
CA LYS A 78 -39.16 -17.84 -20.93
C LYS A 78 -38.81 -18.76 -22.11
N GLY A 79 -39.83 -19.35 -22.72
CA GLY A 79 -39.71 -20.18 -23.93
C GLY A 79 -39.76 -21.67 -23.62
N GLU A 80 -39.69 -22.50 -24.65
CA GLU A 80 -39.94 -23.94 -24.56
C GLU A 80 -38.87 -24.73 -25.32
N ARG A 81 -38.71 -26.02 -24.99
CA ARG A 81 -37.87 -26.97 -25.73
C ARG A 81 -36.37 -26.61 -25.82
N TYR A 82 -35.83 -25.96 -24.79
CA TYR A 82 -34.38 -25.83 -24.61
C TYR A 82 -33.98 -26.03 -23.14
N PRO A 83 -32.76 -26.50 -22.83
CA PRO A 83 -32.40 -26.99 -21.49
C PRO A 83 -32.48 -25.95 -20.37
N ARG A 84 -32.45 -24.67 -20.72
CA ARG A 84 -32.47 -23.55 -19.76
C ARG A 84 -33.88 -22.96 -19.57
N SER A 85 -34.87 -23.42 -20.33
CA SER A 85 -36.28 -23.05 -20.16
C SER A 85 -36.77 -23.45 -18.77
N GLY A 86 -37.53 -22.58 -18.12
CA GLY A 86 -38.08 -22.86 -16.78
C GLY A 86 -37.05 -22.82 -15.64
N ALA A 87 -35.75 -22.65 -15.93
CA ALA A 87 -34.73 -22.48 -14.91
C ALA A 87 -34.81 -21.09 -14.25
N ALA A 88 -34.50 -21.01 -12.96
CA ALA A 88 -34.48 -19.74 -12.23
C ALA A 88 -33.35 -18.83 -12.73
N ALA A 89 -33.64 -17.55 -12.93
CA ALA A 89 -32.69 -16.56 -13.43
C ALA A 89 -32.97 -15.17 -12.83
N VAL A 90 -32.09 -14.21 -13.10
CA VAL A 90 -32.18 -12.79 -12.74
C VAL A 90 -32.11 -12.49 -11.24
N ALA A 91 -32.77 -13.25 -10.39
CA ALA A 91 -32.80 -13.04 -8.94
C ALA A 91 -31.46 -13.39 -8.26
N PRO A 92 -31.13 -12.71 -7.14
CA PRO A 92 -30.04 -13.13 -6.27
C PRO A 92 -30.32 -14.53 -5.70
N GLY A 93 -29.28 -15.36 -5.59
CA GLY A 93 -29.40 -16.76 -5.14
C GLY A 93 -29.73 -17.77 -6.25
N THR A 94 -29.85 -17.32 -7.51
CA THR A 94 -30.00 -18.21 -8.68
C THR A 94 -28.68 -18.42 -9.41
N VAL A 95 -28.50 -19.60 -10.01
CA VAL A 95 -27.29 -19.92 -10.79
C VAL A 95 -27.21 -18.99 -12.02
N LYS A 96 -26.09 -18.27 -12.17
CA LYS A 96 -25.86 -17.25 -13.22
C LYS A 96 -26.80 -16.03 -13.16
N GLY A 97 -27.54 -15.84 -12.05
CA GLY A 97 -28.37 -14.67 -11.79
C GLY A 97 -27.58 -13.42 -11.38
N ARG A 98 -28.29 -12.32 -11.15
CA ARG A 98 -27.71 -11.06 -10.66
C ARG A 98 -27.26 -11.23 -9.21
N ALA A 99 -26.08 -10.71 -8.86
CA ALA A 99 -25.70 -10.58 -7.44
C ALA A 99 -26.48 -9.42 -6.80
N GLY A 100 -26.84 -9.53 -5.51
CA GLY A 100 -27.59 -8.48 -4.80
C GLY A 100 -26.82 -7.15 -4.70
N HIS A 101 -25.57 -7.21 -4.27
CA HIS A 101 -24.68 -6.04 -4.11
C HIS A 101 -23.34 -6.29 -4.82
N PRO A 102 -23.32 -6.32 -6.17
CA PRO A 102 -22.09 -6.54 -6.90
C PRO A 102 -21.12 -5.36 -6.69
N PRO A 103 -19.80 -5.59 -6.78
CA PRO A 103 -18.84 -4.49 -6.82
C PRO A 103 -19.17 -3.58 -8.00
N SER A 104 -19.23 -2.28 -7.74
CA SER A 104 -19.49 -1.25 -8.75
C SER A 104 -18.22 -0.44 -9.01
N SER A 105 -17.93 -0.21 -10.29
CA SER A 105 -16.83 0.66 -10.72
C SER A 105 -17.05 2.12 -10.30
N GLN A 106 -18.30 2.51 -10.03
CA GLN A 106 -18.66 3.86 -9.58
C GLN A 106 -18.39 4.09 -8.09
N LYS A 107 -17.99 3.05 -7.34
CA LYS A 107 -17.68 3.19 -5.90
C LYS A 107 -16.52 4.16 -5.70
N ALA A 108 -16.71 5.15 -4.82
CA ALA A 108 -15.64 6.06 -4.42
C ALA A 108 -14.62 5.34 -3.52
N VAL A 109 -13.59 4.75 -4.13
CA VAL A 109 -12.51 4.05 -3.39
C VAL A 109 -11.49 5.03 -2.83
N ARG A 110 -11.27 6.16 -3.53
CA ARG A 110 -10.25 7.17 -3.19
C ARG A 110 -10.66 7.97 -1.94
N LYS A 111 -9.93 7.83 -0.84
CA LYS A 111 -10.13 8.63 0.38
C LYS A 111 -9.51 10.03 0.25
N LYS A 112 -10.25 11.09 0.57
CA LYS A 112 -9.72 12.46 0.58
C LYS A 112 -8.76 12.67 1.75
N ILE A 113 -7.73 13.50 1.56
CA ILE A 113 -6.72 13.82 2.57
C ILE A 113 -6.55 15.33 2.66
N ASN A 114 -6.50 15.88 3.88
CA ASN A 114 -6.22 17.29 4.09
C ASN A 114 -4.73 17.61 3.85
N LYS A 115 -4.44 18.74 3.19
CA LYS A 115 -3.06 19.17 2.89
C LYS A 115 -2.21 19.29 4.17
N LYS A 116 -2.77 19.87 5.25
CA LYS A 116 -2.09 20.04 6.54
C LYS A 116 -1.75 18.71 7.20
N GLU A 117 -2.69 17.77 7.23
CA GLU A 117 -2.46 16.42 7.76
C GLU A 117 -1.37 15.68 6.97
N ARG A 118 -1.39 15.79 5.63
CA ARG A 118 -0.37 15.19 4.77
C ARG A 118 1.03 15.72 5.06
N ILE A 119 1.16 17.04 5.22
CA ILE A 119 2.45 17.67 5.53
C ILE A 119 2.92 17.28 6.94
N LEU A 120 2.02 17.24 7.93
CA LEU A 120 2.35 16.83 9.28
C LEU A 120 2.82 15.36 9.32
N ALA A 121 2.12 14.45 8.64
CA ALA A 121 2.51 13.05 8.52
C ALA A 121 3.90 12.90 7.89
N LEU A 122 4.19 13.67 6.83
CA LEU A 122 5.49 13.63 6.16
C LEU A 122 6.62 14.10 7.11
N LYS A 123 6.43 15.23 7.79
CA LYS A 123 7.42 15.74 8.76
C LYS A 123 7.64 14.76 9.92
N SER A 124 6.55 14.19 10.45
CA SER A 124 6.61 13.18 11.50
C SER A 124 7.30 11.89 11.05
N ALA A 125 7.12 11.47 9.79
CA ALA A 125 7.77 10.30 9.24
C ALA A 125 9.28 10.53 9.06
N ILE A 126 9.68 11.72 8.62
CA ILE A 126 11.11 12.12 8.53
C ILE A 126 11.73 12.17 9.93
N ALA A 127 11.04 12.73 10.92
CA ALA A 127 11.53 12.73 12.30
C ALA A 127 11.78 11.30 12.83
N ALA A 128 10.88 10.36 12.51
CA ALA A 128 11.02 8.96 12.93
C ALA A 128 12.28 8.25 12.39
N THR A 129 12.82 8.67 11.24
CA THR A 129 14.04 8.03 10.67
C THR A 129 15.32 8.40 11.43
N ALA A 130 15.31 9.44 12.26
CA ALA A 130 16.44 9.79 13.12
C ALA A 130 16.56 8.89 14.36
N HIS A 131 15.52 8.12 14.71
CA HIS A 131 15.48 7.33 15.93
C HIS A 131 15.80 5.86 15.66
N ARG A 132 16.95 5.40 16.16
CA ARG A 132 17.42 4.00 16.01
C ARG A 132 16.39 2.99 16.51
N GLU A 133 15.78 3.24 17.67
CA GLU A 133 14.76 2.36 18.28
C GLU A 133 13.54 2.16 17.36
N LEU A 134 13.00 3.23 16.79
CA LEU A 134 11.84 3.15 15.90
C LEU A 134 12.16 2.41 14.59
N VAL A 135 13.37 2.59 14.07
CA VAL A 135 13.84 1.90 12.86
C VAL A 135 14.06 0.41 13.14
N SER A 136 14.64 0.07 14.29
CA SER A 136 14.83 -1.32 14.73
C SER A 136 13.49 -2.01 14.97
N ASN A 137 12.56 -1.36 15.67
CA ASN A 137 11.21 -1.88 15.94
C ASN A 137 10.40 -2.14 14.66
N ARG A 138 10.71 -1.44 13.56
CA ARG A 138 10.10 -1.70 12.24
C ARG A 138 10.62 -2.99 11.59
N GLY A 139 11.74 -3.54 12.04
CA GLY A 139 12.34 -4.78 11.55
C GLY A 139 13.47 -4.59 10.54
N HIS A 140 14.12 -3.43 10.51
CA HIS A 140 15.32 -3.21 9.70
C HIS A 140 16.57 -3.78 10.41
N ALA A 141 17.48 -4.41 9.65
CA ALA A 141 18.77 -4.87 10.16
C ALA A 141 19.76 -3.70 10.20
N ILE A 142 19.95 -3.10 11.38
CA ILE A 142 20.67 -1.82 11.55
C ILE A 142 21.87 -1.88 12.48
N GLU A 143 22.34 -3.08 12.81
CA GLU A 143 23.43 -3.30 13.78
C GLU A 143 24.69 -2.54 13.36
N ASP A 144 25.10 -2.71 12.10
CA ASP A 144 26.33 -2.13 11.53
C ASP A 144 26.19 -0.67 11.07
N VAL A 145 24.99 -0.06 11.20
CA VAL A 145 24.77 1.31 10.74
C VAL A 145 25.41 2.30 11.71
N LEU A 146 26.33 3.11 11.17
CA LEU A 146 27.18 4.06 11.90
C LEU A 146 26.39 5.12 12.69
N ASN A 147 25.40 5.77 12.06
CA ASN A 147 24.66 6.87 12.69
C ASN A 147 23.27 7.07 12.07
N PHE A 148 22.36 7.67 12.84
CA PHE A 148 21.00 7.99 12.42
C PHE A 148 20.71 9.49 12.61
N PRO A 149 20.06 10.15 11.63
CA PRO A 149 19.85 9.71 10.24
C PRO A 149 21.20 9.55 9.49
N LEU A 150 21.28 8.61 8.55
CA LEU A 150 22.48 8.41 7.73
C LEU A 150 22.54 9.49 6.65
N VAL A 151 23.62 10.29 6.65
CA VAL A 151 23.86 11.33 5.65
C VAL A 151 25.14 10.97 4.90
N VAL A 152 25.03 10.90 3.58
CA VAL A 152 26.13 10.55 2.67
C VAL A 152 26.45 11.76 1.80
N ASP A 153 27.70 11.84 1.36
CA ASP A 153 28.16 12.86 0.42
C ASP A 153 27.50 12.74 -0.97
N ASP A 154 27.45 13.86 -1.70
CA ASP A 154 26.78 13.95 -3.01
C ASP A 154 27.42 13.07 -4.09
N SER A 155 28.67 12.66 -3.89
CA SER A 155 29.37 11.67 -4.74
C SER A 155 28.61 10.34 -4.92
N MET A 156 27.66 10.00 -4.03
CA MET A 156 26.80 8.82 -4.22
C MET A 156 25.92 8.92 -5.48
N GLN A 157 25.57 10.13 -5.92
CA GLN A 157 24.74 10.36 -7.11
C GLN A 157 25.46 10.01 -8.42
N GLU A 158 26.79 10.01 -8.42
CA GLU A 158 27.62 9.78 -9.61
C GLU A 158 27.89 8.29 -9.90
N ILE A 159 27.46 7.38 -9.01
CA ILE A 159 27.70 5.94 -9.15
C ILE A 159 26.85 5.38 -10.30
N ALA A 160 27.52 4.98 -11.39
CA ALA A 160 26.86 4.39 -12.55
C ALA A 160 26.67 2.87 -12.47
N ARG A 161 27.52 2.15 -11.72
CA ARG A 161 27.53 0.67 -11.70
C ARG A 161 26.96 0.12 -10.40
N THR A 162 26.09 -0.88 -10.50
CA THR A 162 25.46 -1.55 -9.35
C THR A 162 26.48 -2.22 -8.43
N LYS A 163 27.55 -2.79 -8.97
CA LYS A 163 28.64 -3.41 -8.18
C LYS A 163 29.32 -2.38 -7.27
N GLN A 164 29.58 -1.18 -7.79
CA GLN A 164 30.17 -0.08 -7.01
C GLN A 164 29.19 0.38 -5.91
N LEU A 165 27.90 0.43 -6.20
CA LEU A 165 26.87 0.75 -5.21
C LEU A 165 26.79 -0.30 -4.10
N GLN A 166 26.88 -1.59 -4.44
CA GLN A 166 26.92 -2.68 -3.46
C GLN A 166 28.12 -2.53 -2.50
N GLU A 167 29.31 -2.27 -3.05
CA GLU A 167 30.51 -2.04 -2.25
C GLU A 167 30.36 -0.82 -1.32
N ALA A 168 29.79 0.28 -1.82
CA ALA A 168 29.52 1.47 -1.00
C ALA A 168 28.49 1.19 0.12
N LEU A 169 27.39 0.49 -0.17
CA LEU A 169 26.37 0.14 0.83
C LEU A 169 26.89 -0.82 1.90
N ALA A 170 27.81 -1.71 1.54
CA ALA A 170 28.50 -2.58 2.49
C ALA A 170 29.38 -1.78 3.44
N LYS A 171 30.15 -0.82 2.93
CA LYS A 171 30.98 0.07 3.77
C LYS A 171 30.17 0.99 4.67
N LEU A 172 28.96 1.37 4.26
CA LEU A 172 28.02 2.15 5.08
C LEU A 172 27.24 1.31 6.13
N GLY A 173 27.39 -0.01 6.12
CA GLY A 173 26.71 -0.92 7.06
C GLY A 173 25.22 -1.15 6.76
N VAL A 174 24.73 -0.77 5.58
CA VAL A 174 23.31 -0.92 5.18
C VAL A 174 23.05 -2.21 4.39
N TRP A 175 24.11 -2.84 3.88
CA TRP A 175 24.02 -4.07 3.10
C TRP A 175 23.28 -5.23 3.79
N PRO A 176 23.40 -5.45 5.12
CA PRO A 176 22.63 -6.50 5.81
C PRO A 176 21.12 -6.36 5.64
N ASP A 177 20.57 -5.14 5.63
CA ASP A 177 19.12 -4.93 5.43
C ASP A 177 18.67 -5.28 4.01
N VAL A 178 19.53 -5.05 3.02
CA VAL A 178 19.28 -5.44 1.61
C VAL A 178 19.28 -6.96 1.48
N LEU A 179 20.26 -7.64 2.07
CA LEU A 179 20.31 -9.11 2.09
C LEU A 179 19.08 -9.71 2.78
N ARG A 180 18.66 -9.14 3.91
CA ARG A 180 17.45 -9.54 4.62
C ARG A 180 16.22 -9.48 3.72
N VAL A 181 16.06 -8.42 2.92
CA VAL A 181 14.93 -8.32 1.97
C VAL A 181 15.05 -9.37 0.87
N SER A 182 16.23 -9.55 0.29
CA SER A 182 16.46 -10.51 -0.79
C SER A 182 16.15 -11.96 -0.37
N GLN A 183 16.47 -12.33 0.87
CA GLN A 183 16.26 -13.69 1.38
C GLN A 183 14.82 -13.96 1.80
N ASN A 184 14.06 -12.91 2.15
CA ASN A 184 12.69 -13.03 2.66
C ASN A 184 11.61 -12.81 1.60
N VAL A 185 11.96 -12.77 0.31
CA VAL A 185 10.98 -12.76 -0.78
C VAL A 185 10.32 -14.13 -0.83
N LYS A 186 9.10 -14.21 -0.29
CA LYS A 186 8.25 -15.40 -0.42
C LYS A 186 7.47 -15.31 -1.73
N ILE A 187 7.42 -16.45 -2.43
CA ILE A 187 6.58 -16.67 -3.63
C ILE A 187 5.17 -17.02 -3.15
#